data_AF-A0A369QNI7-F1
#
_entry.id   AF-A0A369QNI7-F1
#
_cell.length_a   1.000
_cell.length_b   1.000
_cell.length_c   1.000
_cell.angle_alpha   90.00
_cell.angle_beta   90.00
_cell.angle_gamma   90.00
#
_symmetry.space_group_name_H-M   'P 1'
#
loop_
_entity.id
_entity.type
_entity.pdbx_description
1 polymer ?
#
loop_
_entity_poly.entity_id
_entity_poly.type
_entity_poly.pdbx_seq_one_letter_code
_entity_poly.pdbx_strand_id
1 'polypeptide(L)' 'MELFKDFHDFISLLNAHEVEYLVVGGYALAFHGKPRHTGDLGLLFQKLMPIK' A
#
# COMPACT_ATOMS: atom_id res chain seq x y z
N MET A 1 7.86 -12.89 0.42
CA MET A 1 8.30 -11.56 -0.03
C MET A 1 8.67 -10.81 1.22
N GLU A 2 9.95 -10.48 1.38
CA GLU A 2 10.40 -9.65 2.49
C GLU A 2 10.09 -8.20 2.12
N LEU A 3 9.37 -7.50 2.99
CA LEU A 3 9.01 -6.10 2.78
C LEU A 3 10.10 -5.23 3.43
N PHE A 4 10.52 -4.15 2.77
CA PHE A 4 11.40 -3.18 3.40
C PHE A 4 10.77 -2.64 4.69
N LYS A 5 11.60 -2.42 5.72
CA LYS A 5 11.12 -2.06 7.06
C LYS A 5 10.30 -0.77 7.05
N ASP A 6 10.70 0.21 6.26
CA ASP A 6 10.01 1.49 6.08
C ASP A 6 8.60 1.31 5.48
N PHE A 7 8.43 0.41 4.51
CA PHE A 7 7.11 0.10 3.95
C PHE A 7 6.21 -0.58 4.98
N HIS A 8 6.76 -1.50 5.78
CA HIS A 8 6.02 -2.13 6.87
C HIS A 8 5.55 -1.10 7.91
N ASP A 9 6.46 -0.22 8.35
CA ASP A 9 6.16 0.81 9.36
C ASP A 9 5.11 1.80 8.84
N PHE A 10 5.19 2.19 7.56
CA PHE A 10 4.22 3.08 6.94
C PHE A 10 2.83 2.47 6.84
N ILE A 11 2.71 1.22 6.38
CA ILE A 11 1.44 0.47 6.34
C ILE A 11 0.87 0.31 7.75
N SER A 12 1.71 0.03 8.74
CA SER A 12 1.30 -0.10 10.14
C SER A 12 0.69 1.21 10.68
N LEU A 13 1.27 2.37 10.33
CA LEU A 13 0.72 3.67 10.69
C LEU A 13 -0.63 3.94 10.04
N LEU A 14 -0.78 3.64 8.74
CA LEU A 14 -2.06 3.79 8.05
C LEU A 14 -3.16 2.92 8.69
N ASN A 15 -2.84 1.68 9.03
CA ASN A 15 -3.75 0.77 9.71
C ASN A 15 -4.12 1.26 11.11
N ALA A 16 -3.15 1.79 11.88
CA ALA A 16 -3.38 2.34 13.21
C ALA A 16 -4.31 3.57 13.21
N HIS A 17 -4.38 4.29 12.09
CA HIS A 17 -5.24 5.45 11.89
C HIS A 17 -6.49 5.14 11.04
N GLU A 18 -6.78 3.86 10.79
CA GLU A 18 -7.96 3.41 10.02
C GLU A 18 -8.08 4.10 8.65
N VAL A 19 -6.94 4.38 8.02
CA VAL A 19 -6.92 5.01 6.70
C VAL A 19 -7.36 4.01 5.65
N GLU A 20 -8.35 4.37 4.84
CA GLU A 20 -8.74 3.56 3.68
C GLU A 20 -7.78 3.75 2.51
N TYR A 21 -7.09 2.66 2.14
CA TYR A 21 -6.19 2.62 1.00
C TYR A 21 -6.20 1.24 0.32
N LEU A 22 -5.69 1.19 -0.90
CA LEU A 22 -5.45 -0.04 -1.64
C LEU A 22 -3.99 -0.10 -2.11
N VAL A 23 -3.32 -1.23 -1.87
CA VAL A 23 -1.99 -1.50 -2.45
C VAL A 23 -2.13 -1.75 -3.95
N VAL A 24 -1.38 -1.00 -4.75
CA VAL A 24 -1.40 -1.05 -6.21
C VAL A 24 0.03 -1.15 -6.77
N GLY A 25 0.16 -1.34 -8.08
CA GLY A 25 1.46 -1.36 -8.75
C GLY A 25 2.24 -2.65 -8.54
N GLY A 26 3.57 -2.54 -8.38
CA GLY A 26 4.50 -3.67 -8.42
C GLY A 26 4.25 -4.72 -7.35
N TYR A 27 3.99 -4.30 -6.10
CA TYR A 27 3.67 -5.21 -4.99
C TYR A 27 2.35 -5.97 -5.21
N ALA A 28 1.30 -5.30 -5.71
CA ALA A 28 0.03 -5.94 -6.04
C ALA A 28 0.20 -7.00 -7.14
N LEU A 29 0.99 -6.69 -8.19
CA LEU A 29 1.30 -7.64 -9.25
C LEU A 29 2.15 -8.82 -8.76
N ALA A 30 3.14 -8.55 -7.91
CA ALA A 30 4.02 -9.57 -7.32
C ALA A 30 3.25 -10.56 -6.45
N PHE A 31 2.22 -10.08 -5.74
CA PHE A 31 1.39 -10.90 -4.87
C PHE A 31 0.30 -11.68 -5.62
N HIS A 32 -0.43 -11.03 -6.55
CA HIS A 32 -1.60 -11.63 -7.20
C HIS A 32 -1.34 -12.20 -8.61
N GLY A 33 -0.24 -11.84 -9.25
CA GLY A 33 0.04 -12.20 -10.64
C GLY A 33 1.32 -13.02 -10.79
N LYS A 34 2.44 -12.33 -10.97
CA LYS A 34 3.75 -12.95 -11.17
C LYS A 34 4.80 -12.22 -10.34
N PRO A 35 5.79 -12.93 -9.78
CA PRO A 35 6.88 -12.30 -9.05
C PRO A 35 7.49 -11.13 -9.86
N ARG A 36 7.51 -9.95 -9.25
CA ARG A 36 8.10 -8.74 -9.83
C ARG A 36 8.85 -8.01 -8.74
N HIS A 37 10.14 -7.79 -8.98
CA HIS A 37 10.92 -6.90 -8.15
C HIS A 37 10.52 -5.44 -8.44
N THR A 38 10.30 -4.66 -7.39
CA THR A 38 9.97 -3.22 -7.47
C THR A 38 10.60 -2.49 -6.30
N GLY A 39 11.05 -1.26 -6.52
CA GLY A 39 11.71 -0.45 -5.49
C GLY A 39 10.77 0.51 -4.76
N ASP A 40 9.49 0.53 -5.13
CA ASP A 40 8.48 1.47 -4.67
C ASP A 40 7.25 0.75 -4.09
N LEU A 41 6.46 1.47 -3.28
CA LEU A 41 5.17 1.02 -2.78
C LEU A 41 4.08 1.93 -3.35
N GLY A 42 3.24 1.40 -4.23
CA GLY A 42 2.09 2.12 -4.78
C GLY A 42 0.88 2.00 -3.87
N LEU A 43 0.30 3.14 -3.46
CA LEU A 43 -0.94 3.21 -2.69
C LEU A 43 -1.97 4.09 -3.40
N LEU A 44 -3.20 3.61 -3.49
CA LEU A 44 -4.36 4.39 -3.91
C LEU A 44 -5.20 4.73 -2.68
N PHE A 45 -5.36 6.01 -2.39
CA PHE A 45 -6.20 6.47 -1.27
C PHE A 45 -7.61 6.79 -1.74
N GLN A 46 -8.60 6.41 -0.94
CA GLN A 46 -9.97 6.83 -1.19
C GLN A 46 -10.07 8.34 -0.96
N LYS A 47 -10.65 9.07 -1.93
CA LYS A 47 -10.92 10.49 -1.77
C LYS A 47 -11.96 10.65 -0.65
N LEU A 48 -11.59 11.29 0.45
CA LEU A 48 -12.55 11.78 1.43
C LEU A 48 -13.50 12.72 0.70
N MET A 49 -14.78 12.37 0.62
CA MET A 49 -15.77 13.36 0.23
C MET A 49 -15.74 14.48 1.26
N PRO A 50 -15.70 15.77 0.86
CA PRO A 50 -15.85 16.84 1.82
C PRO A 50 -17.20 16.63 2.52
N ILE A 51 -17.15 16.53 3.85
CA ILE A 51 -18.35 16.57 4.69
C ILE A 51 -19.06 17.88 4.33
N LYS A 52 -20.28 17.78 3.78
CA LYS A 52 -21.12 18.94 3.49
C LYS A 52 -21.56 19.64 4.77
#